data_AF-A0A6V7LKJ2-F1
#
_entry.id   AF-A0A6V7LKJ2-F1
#
_cell.length_a   1.000
_cell.length_b   1.000
_cell.length_c   1.000
_cell.angle_alpha   90.00
_cell.angle_beta   90.00
_cell.angle_gamma   90.00
#
_symmetry.space_group_name_H-M   'P 1'
#
loop_
_entity.id
_entity.type
_entity.pdbx_description
1 polymer ?
#
loop_
_entity_poly.entity_id
_entity_poly.type
_entity_poly.pdbx_seq_one_letter_code
_entity_poly.pdbx_strand_id
1 'polypeptide(L)'
;VVMKSYLSGMPECKFGINDKIVMEARGMKGGAGTLGGGDDPTGAKSGKPVVVIDDCQFHQCVKLSKFETEHSISFIPPDGEFELM
;
A
#
# COMPACT_ATOMS: atom_id res chain seq x y z
N VAL A 1 -6.86 7.52 -7.25
CA VAL A 1 -6.76 6.33 -8.14
C VAL A 1 -8.13 6.05 -8.72
N VAL A 2 -8.33 6.37 -9.99
CA VAL A 2 -9.61 6.15 -10.68
C VAL A 2 -9.61 4.77 -11.32
N MET A 3 -10.64 3.98 -11.04
CA MET A 3 -10.85 2.65 -11.60
C MET A 3 -12.10 2.64 -12.47
N LYS A 4 -12.00 2.02 -13.65
CA LYS A 4 -13.15 1.70 -14.50
C LYS A 4 -13.39 0.20 -14.46
N SER A 5 -14.48 -0.23 -13.83
CA SER A 5 -14.84 -1.63 -13.70
C SER A 5 -15.96 -1.98 -14.68
N TYR A 6 -15.67 -2.93 -15.57
CA TYR A 6 -16.61 -3.55 -16.50
C TYR A 6 -16.55 -5.07 -16.34
N LEU A 7 -16.69 -5.54 -15.11
CA LEU A 7 -16.61 -6.95 -14.76
C LEU A 7 -18.02 -7.51 -14.63
N SER A 8 -18.25 -8.73 -15.13
CA SER A 8 -19.54 -9.40 -14.98
C SER A 8 -19.72 -9.98 -13.57
N GLY A 9 -20.87 -9.74 -12.96
CA GLY A 9 -21.21 -10.27 -11.62
C GLY A 9 -20.68 -9.40 -10.48
N MET A 10 -20.34 -10.01 -9.35
CA MET A 10 -19.76 -9.33 -8.18
C MET A 10 -18.43 -9.99 -7.77
N PRO A 11 -17.37 -9.86 -8.59
CA PRO A 11 -16.09 -10.48 -8.28
C PRO A 11 -15.38 -9.77 -7.13
N GLU A 12 -14.69 -10.54 -6.28
CA GLU A 12 -13.75 -9.98 -5.31
C GLU A 12 -12.39 -9.77 -5.99
N CYS A 13 -11.95 -8.53 -6.05
CA CYS A 13 -10.67 -8.11 -6.62
C CYS A 13 -9.63 -7.86 -5.53
N LYS A 14 -8.35 -8.06 -5.87
CA LYS A 14 -7.22 -7.72 -5.01
C LYS A 14 -6.30 -6.74 -5.72
N PHE A 15 -5.93 -5.66 -5.04
CA PHE A 15 -4.95 -4.69 -5.52
C PHE A 15 -3.75 -4.70 -4.58
N GLY A 16 -2.60 -5.11 -5.10
CA GLY A 16 -1.33 -5.15 -4.38
C GLY A 16 -0.55 -3.86 -4.57
N ILE A 17 0.05 -3.38 -3.49
CA ILE A 17 0.76 -2.11 -3.44
C ILE A 17 2.23 -2.41 -3.12
N ASN A 18 3.16 -1.78 -3.84
CA ASN A 18 4.59 -1.87 -3.52
C ASN A 18 4.96 -0.71 -2.59
N ASP A 19 4.44 -0.73 -1.36
CA ASP A 19 4.74 0.29 -0.37
C ASP A 19 5.87 -0.12 0.59
N LYS A 20 6.62 0.88 1.06
CA LYS A 20 7.41 0.76 2.28
C LYS A 20 6.50 1.31 3.36
N ILE A 21 5.89 0.44 4.17
CA ILE A 21 5.22 0.87 5.38
C ILE A 21 6.31 1.45 6.29
N VAL A 22 6.45 2.77 6.29
CA VAL A 22 7.24 3.49 7.28
C VAL A 22 6.37 3.52 8.52
N MET A 23 6.59 2.56 9.42
CA MET A 23 5.97 2.53 10.74
C MET A 23 6.49 3.74 11.56
N GLU A 24 5.85 4.90 11.45
CA GLU A 24 6.09 6.04 12.33
C GLU A 24 4.83 6.41 13.12
N ALA A 25 4.59 5.70 14.24
CA ALA A 25 3.75 6.22 15.32
C ALA A 25 4.04 5.56 16.69
N ARG A 26 5.06 6.11 17.38
CA ARG A 26 5.07 6.47 18.82
C ARG A 26 4.68 5.41 19.89
N GLY A 27 5.70 4.81 20.52
CA GLY A 27 5.54 4.27 21.88
C GLY A 27 6.73 3.48 22.44
N MET A 28 7.53 4.13 23.30
CA MET A 28 8.36 3.56 24.38
C MET A 28 9.78 3.04 24.05
N LYS A 29 10.75 3.92 24.37
CA LYS A 29 12.10 3.69 24.93
C LYS A 29 12.49 2.24 25.25
N GLY A 30 13.61 1.81 24.68
CA GLY A 30 14.63 1.04 25.40
C GLY A 30 15.34 -0.03 24.58
N GLY A 31 16.59 0.22 24.17
CA GLY A 31 17.53 -0.85 23.79
C GLY A 31 18.33 -0.54 22.53
N ALA A 32 19.61 -0.25 22.72
CA ALA A 32 20.58 0.11 21.69
C ALA A 32 20.82 -0.99 20.64
N GLY A 33 21.01 -0.56 19.40
CA GLY A 33 21.49 -1.38 18.29
C GLY A 33 21.68 -0.54 17.03
N THR A 34 22.83 0.14 16.93
CA THR A 34 23.39 0.78 15.73
C THR A 34 23.21 -0.08 14.48
N LEU A 35 22.80 0.48 13.34
CA LEU A 35 23.61 0.79 12.14
C LEU A 35 22.57 1.12 11.04
N GLY A 36 22.62 2.12 10.17
CA GLY A 36 23.52 3.21 9.85
C GLY A 36 22.88 3.92 8.65
N GLY A 37 23.03 5.24 8.56
CA GLY A 37 22.66 6.01 7.36
C GLY A 37 23.43 5.52 6.13
N GLY A 38 22.81 5.67 4.97
CA GLY A 38 23.37 5.22 3.70
C GLY A 38 22.56 5.75 2.52
N ASP A 39 22.57 7.07 2.37
CA ASP A 39 22.48 7.76 1.08
C ASP A 39 23.67 7.33 0.19
N ASP A 40 23.47 6.29 -0.63
CA ASP A 40 24.43 5.88 -1.66
C ASP A 40 23.88 6.25 -3.06
N PRO A 41 24.60 7.07 -3.87
CA PRO A 41 24.12 7.51 -5.18
C PRO A 41 24.62 6.66 -6.36
N THR A 42 25.16 5.45 -6.17
CA THR A 42 25.75 4.68 -7.28
C THR A 42 25.60 3.16 -7.12
N GLY A 43 24.46 2.60 -7.56
CA GLY A 43 24.30 1.15 -7.60
C GLY A 43 23.12 0.69 -8.44
N ALA A 44 23.35 0.44 -9.73
CA ALA A 44 22.39 -0.18 -10.63
C ALA A 44 21.98 -1.58 -10.13
N LYS A 45 20.87 -1.66 -9.39
CA LYS A 45 20.05 -2.85 -9.23
C LYS A 45 18.62 -2.40 -9.45
N SER A 46 17.91 -3.08 -10.35
CA SER A 46 16.52 -2.83 -10.74
C SER A 46 15.56 -3.05 -9.56
N GLY A 47 15.63 -2.20 -8.54
CA GLY A 47 14.69 -2.13 -7.44
C GLY A 47 13.49 -1.31 -7.92
N LYS A 48 12.31 -1.91 -7.96
CA LYS A 48 11.07 -1.19 -8.24
C LYS A 48 10.99 0.01 -7.29
N PRO A 49 10.61 1.21 -7.76
CA PRO A 49 10.45 2.36 -6.89
C PRO A 49 9.43 2.00 -5.82
N VAL A 50 9.87 2.05 -4.56
CA VAL A 50 9.02 1.76 -3.42
C VAL A 50 8.28 3.05 -3.08
N VAL A 51 6.95 2.97 -2.97
CA VAL A 51 6.09 4.13 -2.68
C VAL A 51 5.91 4.24 -1.17
N VAL A 52 6.05 5.43 -0.60
CA VAL A 52 5.67 5.68 0.81
C VAL A 52 4.23 6.20 0.80
N ILE A 53 3.35 5.58 1.57
CA ILE A 53 1.92 5.91 1.64
C ILE A 53 1.60 6.29 3.08
N ASP A 54 1.42 7.59 3.34
CA ASP A 54 1.14 8.10 4.69
C ASP A 54 -0.35 8.41 4.89
N ASP A 55 -0.98 9.16 3.99
CA ASP A 55 -2.39 9.55 4.08
C ASP A 55 -3.16 9.10 2.84
N CYS A 56 -3.77 7.91 2.92
CA CYS A 56 -4.66 7.42 1.88
C CYS A 56 -6.08 7.25 2.39
N GLN A 57 -7.04 7.64 1.56
CA GLN A 57 -8.46 7.36 1.75
C GLN A 57 -8.83 6.26 0.79
N PHE A 58 -9.78 5.41 1.17
CA PHE A 58 -10.25 4.34 0.29
C PHE A 58 -11.75 4.44 0.11
N HIS A 59 -12.22 3.96 -1.03
CA HIS A 59 -13.64 3.79 -1.24
C HIS A 59 -14.22 2.78 -0.23
N GLN A 60 -15.48 2.96 0.13
CA GLN A 60 -16.20 2.09 1.09
C GLN A 60 -16.29 0.61 0.68
N CYS A 61 -16.05 0.29 -0.59
CA CYS A 61 -16.04 -1.09 -1.08
C CYS A 61 -14.77 -1.86 -0.72
N VAL A 62 -13.77 -1.20 -0.10
CA VAL A 62 -12.48 -1.76 0.26
C VAL A 62 -12.48 -2.38 1.65
N LYS A 63 -11.94 -3.60 1.74
CA LYS A 63 -11.64 -4.31 3.00
C LYS A 63 -10.16 -4.15 3.32
N LEU A 64 -9.86 -3.54 4.47
CA LEU A 64 -8.50 -3.28 4.93
C LEU A 64 -7.90 -4.38 5.82
N SER A 65 -8.64 -5.47 6.08
CA SER A 65 -8.21 -6.54 7.01
C SER A 65 -6.85 -7.17 6.69
N LYS A 66 -6.41 -7.09 5.43
CA LYS A 66 -5.15 -7.65 4.93
C LYS A 66 -4.18 -6.60 4.40
N PHE A 67 -4.51 -5.33 4.55
CA PHE A 67 -3.68 -4.23 4.03
C PHE A 67 -2.31 -4.22 4.70
N GLU A 68 -2.29 -4.29 6.04
CA GLU A 68 -1.05 -4.22 6.83
C GLU A 68 -0.16 -5.48 6.68
N THR A 69 -0.75 -6.65 6.51
CA THR A 69 -0.01 -7.93 6.50
C THR A 69 0.40 -8.39 5.10
N GLU A 70 -0.44 -8.18 4.09
CA GLU A 70 -0.21 -8.64 2.72
C GLU A 70 0.16 -7.50 1.76
N HIS A 71 0.26 -6.25 2.24
CA HIS A 71 0.42 -5.04 1.41
C HIS A 71 -0.58 -5.00 0.26
N SER A 72 -1.80 -5.47 0.53
CA SER A 72 -2.84 -5.60 -0.50
C SER A 72 -4.22 -5.33 0.07
N ILE A 73 -5.06 -4.73 -0.75
CA ILE A 73 -6.46 -4.47 -0.44
C ILE A 73 -7.36 -5.42 -1.22
N SER A 74 -8.48 -5.82 -0.62
CA SER A 74 -9.53 -6.61 -1.28
C SER A 74 -10.81 -5.81 -1.36
N PHE A 75 -11.50 -5.85 -2.49
CA PHE A 75 -12.72 -5.06 -2.70
C PHE A 75 -13.62 -5.70 -3.76
N ILE A 76 -14.89 -5.33 -3.75
CA ILE A 76 -15.84 -5.64 -4.83
C ILE A 76 -16.12 -4.31 -5.55
N PRO A 77 -15.59 -4.09 -6.76
CA PRO A 77 -15.73 -2.81 -7.43
C PRO A 77 -17.19 -2.52 -7.80
N PRO A 78 -17.70 -1.30 -7.58
CA PRO A 78 -18.90 -0.82 -8.24
C PRO A 78 -18.73 -0.82 -9.77
N ASP A 79 -19.83 -0.97 -10.50
CA ASP A 79 -19.81 -0.88 -11.95
C ASP A 79 -19.54 0.56 -12.42
N GLY A 80 -18.81 0.69 -13.52
CA GLY A 80 -18.48 1.98 -14.12
C GLY A 80 -17.21 2.61 -13.53
N GLU A 81 -17.19 3.93 -13.49
CA GLU A 81 -16.03 4.71 -13.07
C GLU A 81 -16.19 5.20 -11.63
N PHE A 82 -15.21 4.91 -10.77
CA PHE A 82 -15.18 5.36 -9.39
C PHE A 82 -13.74 5.59 -8.91
N GLU A 83 -13.58 6.33 -7.82
CA GLU A 83 -12.30 6.54 -7.17
C GLU A 83 -12.09 5.48 -6.08
N LEU A 84 -11.06 4.65 -6.24
CA LEU A 84 -10.74 3.53 -5.34
C LEU A 84 -9.95 3.98 -4.11
N MET A 85 -9.03 4.91 -4.31
CA MET A 85 -8.07 5.44 -3.35
C MET A 85 -7.73 6.88 -3.68
#